data_AF-A0A1I0QKS1-F1
#
_entry.id   AF-A0A1I0QKS1-F1
#
_cell.length_a   1.000
_cell.length_b   1.000
_cell.length_c   1.000
_cell.angle_alpha   90.00
_cell.angle_beta   90.00
_cell.angle_gamma   90.00
#
_symmetry.space_group_name_H-M   'P 1'
#
loop_
_entity.id
_entity.type
_entity.pdbx_description
1 polymer ?
#
loop_
_entity_poly.entity_id
_entity_poly.type
_entity_poly.pdbx_seq_one_letter_code
_entity_poly.pdbx_strand_id
1 'polypeptide(L)'
;MTEQLQQARDDLEEAAKSADDDVRDDIRETTDAFADYVMGDTEPDHALLDERLNTLRQVRERADGNTRDKVESAIESVEDYRETVDQA
;
A
#
# COMPACT_ATOMS: atom_id res chain seq x y z
N MET A 1 8.01 1.17 13.09
CA MET A 1 6.78 1.86 12.68
C MET A 1 6.86 2.28 11.22
N THR A 2 7.88 3.01 10.76
CA THR A 2 8.04 3.31 9.33
C THR A 2 8.47 2.11 8.47
N GLU A 3 9.01 1.03 9.06
CA GLU A 3 9.42 -0.17 8.33
C GLU A 3 8.25 -0.86 7.61
N GLN A 4 7.07 -0.93 8.24
CA GLN A 4 5.87 -1.50 7.63
C GLN A 4 5.38 -0.67 6.43
N LEU A 5 5.33 0.67 6.60
CA LEU A 5 4.94 1.58 5.52
C LEU A 5 5.96 1.57 4.39
N GLN A 6 7.25 1.42 4.71
CA GLN A 6 8.31 1.27 3.72
C GLN A 6 8.17 -0.04 2.94
N GLN A 7 7.91 -1.15 3.63
CA GLN A 7 7.67 -2.44 2.99
C GLN A 7 6.46 -2.38 2.05
N ALA A 8 5.35 -1.78 2.50
CA ALA A 8 4.18 -1.57 1.66
C ALA A 8 4.52 -0.74 0.41
N ARG A 9 5.29 0.36 0.56
CA ARG A 9 5.75 1.16 -0.58
C ARG A 9 6.56 0.34 -1.57
N ASP A 10 7.56 -0.40 -1.08
CA ASP A 10 8.48 -1.19 -1.90
C ASP A 10 7.73 -2.31 -2.65
N ASP A 11 6.77 -2.97 -2.00
CA ASP A 11 5.93 -3.98 -2.65
C ASP A 11 5.01 -3.38 -3.72
N LEU A 12 4.45 -2.19 -3.49
CA LEU A 12 3.65 -1.51 -4.51
C LEU A 12 4.51 -1.01 -5.69
N GLU A 13 5.75 -0.57 -5.45
CA GLU A 13 6.70 -0.26 -6.52
C GLU A 13 6.99 -1.50 -7.39
N GLU A 14 7.13 -2.68 -6.78
CA GLU A 14 7.28 -3.94 -7.50
C GLU A 14 5.99 -4.34 -8.25
N ALA A 15 4.83 -4.18 -7.62
CA ALA A 15 3.54 -4.44 -8.26
C ALA A 15 3.35 -3.58 -9.53
N ALA A 16 3.68 -2.29 -9.46
CA ALA A 16 3.54 -1.36 -10.57
C ALA A 16 4.40 -1.74 -11.79
N LYS A 17 5.52 -2.46 -11.59
CA LYS A 17 6.41 -2.92 -12.67
C LYS A 17 5.79 -4.06 -13.50
N SER A 18 4.94 -4.89 -12.89
CA SER A 18 4.26 -6.00 -13.55
C SER A 18 2.77 -5.77 -13.79
N ALA A 19 2.21 -4.69 -13.27
CA ALA A 19 0.79 -4.33 -13.40
C ALA A 19 0.39 -4.01 -14.84
N ASP A 20 -0.81 -4.45 -15.23
CA ASP A 20 -1.49 -3.97 -16.43
C ASP A 20 -1.93 -2.51 -16.27
N ASP A 21 -2.14 -1.81 -17.40
CA ASP A 21 -2.43 -0.37 -17.42
C ASP A 21 -3.69 0.02 -16.63
N ASP A 22 -4.66 -0.88 -16.49
CA ASP A 22 -5.94 -0.65 -15.80
C ASP A 22 -5.85 -0.60 -14.28
N VAL A 23 -4.80 -1.19 -13.68
CA VAL A 23 -4.56 -1.16 -12.23
C VAL A 23 -3.27 -0.41 -11.86
N ARG A 24 -2.37 -0.18 -12.82
CA ARG A 24 -1.07 0.46 -12.58
C ARG A 24 -1.20 1.88 -12.03
N ASP A 25 -2.16 2.65 -12.50
CA ASP A 25 -2.35 4.04 -12.03
C ASP A 25 -2.81 4.08 -10.57
N ASP A 26 -3.77 3.24 -10.19
CA ASP A 26 -4.23 3.10 -8.80
C ASP A 26 -3.08 2.66 -7.86
N ILE A 27 -2.25 1.72 -8.33
CA ILE A 27 -1.06 1.27 -7.59
C ILE A 27 -0.10 2.44 -7.38
N ARG A 28 0.22 3.20 -8.45
CA ARG A 28 1.17 4.32 -8.38
C ARG A 28 0.70 5.45 -7.47
N GLU A 29 -0.56 5.84 -7.57
CA GLU A 29 -1.14 6.86 -6.68
C GLU A 29 -0.99 6.44 -5.21
N THR A 30 -1.24 5.15 -4.94
CA THR A 30 -1.11 4.62 -3.59
C THR A 30 0.36 4.56 -3.16
N THR A 31 1.28 4.13 -4.04
CA THR A 31 2.73 4.14 -3.79
C THR A 31 3.23 5.53 -3.42
N ASP A 32 2.83 6.57 -4.15
CA ASP A 32 3.24 7.95 -3.90
C ASP A 32 2.76 8.43 -2.52
N ALA A 33 1.52 8.09 -2.13
CA ALA A 33 1.03 8.39 -0.79
C ALA A 33 1.88 7.70 0.31
N PHE A 34 2.25 6.44 0.12
CA PHE A 34 3.14 5.75 1.07
C PHE A 34 4.57 6.31 1.07
N ALA A 35 5.06 6.82 -0.07
CA ALA A 35 6.33 7.52 -0.12
C ALA A 35 6.30 8.78 0.77
N ASP A 36 5.20 9.54 0.72
CA ASP A 36 5.00 10.72 1.57
C ASP A 36 4.93 10.36 3.05
N TYR A 37 4.28 9.24 3.42
CA TYR A 37 4.23 8.78 4.81
C TYR A 37 5.59 8.32 5.35
N VAL A 38 6.43 7.74 4.48
CA VAL A 38 7.75 7.23 4.85
C VAL A 38 8.80 8.33 4.90
N MET A 39 8.74 9.29 3.97
CA MET A 39 9.78 10.32 3.79
C MET A 39 9.40 11.68 4.40
N GLY A 40 8.11 11.94 4.59
CA GLY A 40 7.59 13.19 5.14
C GLY A 40 7.31 13.12 6.64
N ASP A 41 6.79 14.22 7.17
CA ASP A 41 6.26 14.33 8.54
C ASP A 41 4.78 13.90 8.63
N THR A 42 4.21 13.36 7.55
CA THR A 42 2.80 12.95 7.50
C THR A 42 2.65 11.58 8.15
N GLU A 43 2.11 11.55 9.37
CA GLU A 43 1.69 10.31 10.03
C GLU A 43 0.25 9.98 9.60
N PRO A 44 0.01 8.89 8.85
CA PRO A 44 -1.32 8.57 8.37
C PRO A 44 -2.21 8.07 9.52
N ASP A 45 -3.40 8.66 9.65
CA ASP A 45 -4.41 8.19 10.59
C ASP A 45 -5.19 6.97 10.06
N HIS A 46 -6.03 6.37 10.91
CA HIS A 46 -6.84 5.21 10.52
C HIS A 46 -7.74 5.46 9.32
N ALA A 47 -8.28 6.68 9.15
CA ALA A 47 -9.18 6.98 8.05
C ALA A 47 -8.41 7.00 6.72
N LEU A 48 -7.24 7.62 6.70
CA LEU A 48 -6.33 7.62 5.56
C LEU A 48 -5.90 6.20 5.22
N LEU A 49 -5.48 5.41 6.21
CA LEU A 49 -5.06 4.02 6.00
C LEU A 49 -6.22 3.15 5.47
N ASP A 50 -7.43 3.29 6.02
CA ASP A 50 -8.61 2.56 5.55
C ASP A 50 -8.97 2.92 4.11
N GLU A 51 -8.85 4.18 3.72
CA GLU A 51 -9.04 4.61 2.34
C GLU A 51 -8.03 3.93 1.40
N ARG A 52 -6.73 3.98 1.75
CA ARG A 52 -5.69 3.33 0.95
C ARG A 52 -5.87 1.81 0.87
N LEU A 53 -6.22 1.16 1.98
CA LEU A 53 -6.51 -0.28 2.02
C LEU A 53 -7.70 -0.66 1.13
N ASN A 54 -8.75 0.16 1.10
CA ASN A 54 -9.90 -0.10 0.21
C ASN A 54 -9.52 0.02 -1.27
N THR A 55 -8.64 0.95 -1.64
CA THR A 55 -8.09 1.03 -3.00
C THR A 55 -7.27 -0.22 -3.33
N LEU A 56 -6.34 -0.62 -2.45
CA LEU A 56 -5.50 -1.81 -2.68
C LEU A 56 -6.33 -3.10 -2.77
N ARG A 57 -7.40 -3.24 -1.99
CA ARG A 57 -8.32 -4.39 -2.08
C ARG A 57 -9.02 -4.45 -3.44
N GLN A 58 -9.45 -3.31 -3.99
CA GLN A 58 -10.04 -3.24 -5.33
C GLN A 58 -9.01 -3.52 -6.43
N VAL A 59 -7.76 -3.08 -6.24
CA VAL A 59 -6.64 -3.43 -7.15
C VAL A 59 -6.40 -4.93 -7.14
N ARG A 60 -6.31 -5.55 -5.95
CA ARG A 60 -6.09 -7.00 -5.78
C ARG A 60 -7.16 -7.84 -6.47
N GLU A 61 -8.41 -7.37 -6.49
CA GLU A 61 -9.51 -8.07 -7.18
C GLU A 61 -9.38 -8.06 -8.71
N ARG A 62 -8.68 -7.07 -9.26
CA ARG A 62 -8.46 -6.88 -10.71
C ARG A 62 -7.10 -7.39 -11.18
N ALA A 63 -6.11 -7.40 -10.29
CA ALA A 63 -4.76 -7.84 -10.59
C ALA A 63 -4.62 -9.36 -10.53
N ASP A 64 -3.66 -9.87 -11.31
CA ASP A 64 -3.30 -11.28 -11.33
C ASP A 64 -1.78 -11.49 -11.15
N GLY A 65 -1.41 -12.73 -10.83
CA GLY A 65 -0.01 -13.16 -10.71
C GLY A 65 0.80 -12.31 -9.74
N ASN A 66 2.03 -11.97 -10.14
CA ASN A 66 2.97 -11.24 -9.28
C ASN A 66 2.43 -9.89 -8.80
N THR A 67 1.66 -9.18 -9.62
CA THR A 67 1.05 -7.91 -9.23
C THR A 67 0.10 -8.10 -8.06
N ARG A 68 -0.74 -9.13 -8.12
CA ARG A 68 -1.67 -9.48 -7.03
C ARG A 68 -0.92 -9.85 -5.76
N ASP A 69 0.08 -10.72 -5.87
CA ASP A 69 0.87 -11.19 -4.72
C ASP A 69 1.55 -10.00 -4.00
N LYS A 70 2.07 -9.04 -4.78
CA LYS A 70 2.69 -7.83 -4.23
C LYS A 70 1.70 -6.86 -3.60
N VAL A 71 0.52 -6.68 -4.20
CA VAL A 71 -0.54 -5.88 -3.60
C VAL A 71 -1.05 -6.52 -2.31
N GLU A 72 -1.13 -7.84 -2.23
CA GLU A 72 -1.53 -8.56 -1.01
C GLU A 72 -0.50 -8.38 0.12
N SER A 73 0.79 -8.54 -0.17
CA SER A 73 1.89 -8.26 0.78
C SER A 73 1.86 -6.81 1.30
N ALA A 74 1.56 -5.85 0.41
CA ALA A 74 1.41 -4.45 0.81
C ALA A 74 0.20 -4.24 1.73
N ILE A 75 -0.94 -4.88 1.46
CA ILE A 75 -2.13 -4.83 2.33
C ILE A 75 -1.79 -5.34 3.73
N GLU A 76 -1.14 -6.50 3.83
CA GLU A 76 -0.73 -7.10 5.11
C GLU A 76 0.18 -6.16 5.89
N SER A 77 1.20 -5.59 5.23
CA SER A 77 2.12 -4.64 5.87
C SER A 77 1.41 -3.41 6.42
N VAL A 78 0.41 -2.89 5.71
CA VAL A 78 -0.38 -1.73 6.15
C VAL A 78 -1.32 -2.09 7.31
N GLU A 79 -1.92 -3.28 7.29
CA GLU A 79 -2.74 -3.78 8.38
C GLU A 79 -1.90 -3.97 9.66
N ASP A 80 -0.69 -4.53 9.53
CA ASP A 80 0.27 -4.64 10.63
C ASP A 80 0.65 -3.27 11.20
N TYR A 81 0.96 -2.28 10.33
CA TYR A 81 1.24 -0.91 10.77
C TYR A 81 0.06 -0.34 11.57
N ARG A 82 -1.16 -0.48 11.04
CA ARG A 82 -2.38 0.02 11.67
C ARG A 82 -2.56 -0.55 13.07
N GLU A 83 -2.33 -1.86 13.27
CA GLU A 83 -2.40 -2.48 14.60
C GLU A 83 -1.37 -1.87 15.57
N THR A 84 -0.18 -1.51 15.08
CA THR A 84 0.81 -0.84 15.95
C THR A 84 0.39 0.56 16.39
N VAL A 85 -0.38 1.28 15.56
CA VAL A 85 -0.91 2.61 15.89
C VAL A 85 -2.04 2.51 16.91
N ASP A 86 -2.89 1.48 16.83
CA ASP A 86 -3.98 1.23 17.79
C ASP A 86 -3.47 0.91 19.23
N GLN A 87 -2.20 0.53 19.37
CA GLN A 87 -1.58 0.10 20.63
C GLN A 87 -0.68 1.17 21.30
N ALA A 88 -0.55 2.36 20.71
CA ALA A 88 0.31 3.46 21.17
C ALA A 88 -0.44 4.48 22.04
#